data_AF-A0A1J3IU97-F1
#
_entry.id   AF-A0A1J3IU97-F1
#
_cell.length_a   1.000
_cell.length_b   1.000
_cell.length_c   1.000
_cell.angle_alpha   90.00
_cell.angle_beta   90.00
_cell.angle_gamma   90.00
#
_symmetry.space_group_name_H-M   'P 1'
#
loop_
_entity.id
_entity.type
_entity.pdbx_description
1 polymer ?
#
loop_
_entity_poly.entity_id
_entity_poly.type
_entity_poly.pdbx_seq_one_letter_code
_entity_poly.pdbx_strand_id
1 'polypeptide(L)'
;YVDALPSGKEKGLFYALDLGGTNFRVHRVELERKEEGEGVSEPEELSIPKELMTGTSEELFGFMASKLANFVAKEKPGRFPLEQGKKREIGFTFSFPVNQTSINSGTLIKWTKDFRVSGMEGKDVVACLNEAM
;
A
#
# COMPACT_ATOMS: atom_id res chain seq x y z
N TYR A 1 7.20 11.64 8.83
CA TYR A 1 5.99 11.59 9.67
C TYR A 1 4.90 12.44 9.03
N VAL A 2 3.66 12.36 9.52
CA VAL A 2 2.59 13.28 9.16
C VAL A 2 2.53 14.36 10.24
N ASP A 3 2.77 15.61 9.85
CA ASP A 3 2.88 16.77 10.74
C ASP A 3 1.81 17.84 10.48
N ALA A 4 1.03 17.69 9.41
CA ALA A 4 -0.07 18.58 9.06
C ALA A 4 -1.38 17.79 8.86
N LEU A 5 -2.50 18.42 9.21
CA LEU A 5 -3.83 17.92 8.88
C LEU A 5 -4.16 18.20 7.40
N PRO A 6 -5.03 17.38 6.78
CA PRO A 6 -5.53 17.67 5.44
C PRO A 6 -6.18 19.05 5.38
N SER A 7 -5.86 19.79 4.33
CA SER A 7 -6.39 21.12 4.03
C SER A 7 -7.76 21.08 3.34
N GLY A 8 -8.16 19.91 2.82
CA GLY A 8 -9.34 19.73 1.97
C GLY A 8 -9.12 20.25 0.54
N LYS A 9 -7.88 20.64 0.19
CA LYS A 9 -7.51 21.15 -1.13
C LYS A 9 -6.60 20.19 -1.90
N GLU A 10 -6.32 19.02 -1.32
CA GLU A 10 -5.54 17.96 -1.92
C GLU A 10 -6.19 17.50 -3.23
N LYS A 11 -5.36 17.19 -4.23
CA LYS A 11 -5.82 16.72 -5.53
C LYS A 11 -4.88 15.67 -6.06
N GLY A 12 -5.41 14.76 -6.86
CA GLY A 12 -4.62 13.79 -7.60
C GLY A 12 -5.14 12.37 -7.44
N LEU A 13 -4.40 11.45 -8.06
CA LEU A 13 -4.67 10.03 -8.02
C LEU A 13 -3.62 9.34 -7.16
N PHE A 14 -4.08 8.65 -6.12
CA PHE A 14 -3.25 7.93 -5.18
C PHE A 14 -3.69 6.48 -5.11
N TYR A 15 -2.76 5.58 -4.79
CA TYR A 15 -3.10 4.22 -4.41
C TYR A 15 -2.88 4.03 -2.92
N ALA A 16 -3.73 3.22 -2.29
CA ALA A 16 -3.51 2.80 -0.92
C ALA A 16 -3.46 1.29 -0.86
N LEU A 17 -2.44 0.76 -0.19
CA LEU A 17 -2.32 -0.64 0.16
C LEU A 17 -2.64 -0.78 1.64
N ASP A 18 -3.49 -1.73 2.01
CA ASP A 18 -3.81 -2.05 3.40
C ASP A 18 -3.54 -3.53 3.66
N LEU A 19 -2.50 -3.81 4.45
CA LEU A 19 -2.19 -5.15 4.91
C LEU A 19 -2.80 -5.37 6.31
N GLY A 20 -3.95 -6.04 6.31
CA GLY A 20 -4.70 -6.39 7.50
C GLY A 20 -4.24 -7.69 8.16
N GLY A 21 -5.12 -8.27 8.98
CA GLY A 21 -4.87 -9.57 9.62
C GLY A 21 -5.16 -10.78 8.74
N THR A 22 -6.14 -10.66 7.84
CA THR A 22 -6.61 -11.77 6.99
C THR A 22 -6.77 -11.34 5.54
N ASN A 23 -6.92 -10.04 5.30
CA ASN A 23 -7.18 -9.47 3.98
C ASN A 23 -6.13 -8.42 3.65
N PHE A 24 -5.81 -8.37 2.37
CA PHE A 24 -5.04 -7.32 1.72
C PHE A 24 -5.99 -6.51 0.85
N ARG A 25 -5.92 -5.18 0.92
CA ARG A 25 -6.74 -4.30 0.08
C ARG A 25 -5.86 -3.41 -0.76
N VAL A 26 -6.29 -3.20 -2.00
CA VAL A 26 -5.76 -2.18 -2.89
C VAL A 26 -6.87 -1.18 -3.15
N HIS A 27 -6.59 0.10 -2.96
CA HIS A 27 -7.51 1.19 -3.28
C HIS A 27 -6.89 2.08 -4.35
N ARG A 28 -7.74 2.56 -5.25
CA ARG A 28 -7.45 3.77 -6.03
C ARG A 28 -8.29 4.91 -5.46
N VAL A 29 -7.65 6.00 -5.08
CA VAL A 29 -8.28 7.17 -4.49
C VAL A 29 -8.05 8.36 -5.40
N GLU A 30 -9.14 8.90 -5.93
CA GLU A 30 -9.14 10.13 -6.70
C GLU A 30 -9.62 11.27 -5.81
N LEU A 31 -8.71 12.20 -5.51
CA LEU A 31 -9.01 13.42 -4.79
C LEU A 31 -9.28 14.53 -5.81
N GLU A 32 -10.54 14.96 -5.90
CA GLU A 32 -10.96 16.10 -6.70
C GLU A 32 -11.56 17.20 -5.80
N ARG A 33 -11.51 18.44 -6.28
CA ARG A 33 -12.21 19.55 -5.63
C ARG A 33 -13.70 19.46 -6.01
N LYS A 34 -14.50 18.76 -5.21
CA LYS A 34 -15.96 18.88 -5.21
C LYS A 34 -16.38 19.71 -3.99
N GLU A 35 -17.49 20.44 -4.11
CA GLU A 35 -18.04 21.25 -3.01
C GLU A 35 -18.46 20.40 -1.79
N GLU A 36 -18.53 19.06 -1.94
CA GLU A 36 -18.96 18.12 -0.90
C GLU A 36 -17.90 17.10 -0.45
N GLY A 37 -16.60 17.29 -0.77
CA GLY A 37 -15.52 16.49 -0.17
C GLY A 37 -15.50 14.98 -0.49
N GLU A 38 -16.33 14.50 -1.41
CA GLU A 38 -16.37 13.08 -1.80
C GLU A 38 -15.28 12.74 -2.84
N GLY A 39 -14.18 12.15 -2.36
CA GLY A 39 -13.23 11.44 -3.21
C GLY A 39 -13.80 10.10 -3.70
N VAL A 40 -13.47 9.71 -4.94
CA VAL A 40 -13.89 8.40 -5.47
C VAL A 40 -12.84 7.36 -5.08
N SER A 41 -13.26 6.37 -4.27
CA SER A 41 -12.42 5.23 -3.89
C SER A 41 -12.93 3.96 -4.55
N GLU A 42 -12.09 3.31 -5.35
CA GLU A 42 -12.35 1.98 -5.91
C GLU A 42 -11.48 0.94 -5.18
N PRO A 43 -12.05 0.11 -4.27
CA PRO A 43 -11.31 -0.92 -3.55
C PRO A 43 -11.33 -2.28 -4.27
N GLU A 44 -10.27 -3.05 -4.12
CA GLU A 44 -10.21 -4.50 -4.36
C GLU A 44 -9.69 -5.18 -3.10
N GLU A 45 -10.51 -6.03 -2.48
CA GLU A 45 -10.16 -6.81 -1.29
C GLU A 45 -9.81 -8.24 -1.69
N LEU A 46 -8.70 -8.74 -1.15
CA LEU A 46 -8.15 -10.05 -1.43
C LEU A 46 -7.85 -10.76 -0.12
N SER A 47 -8.29 -12.01 0.01
CA SER A 47 -7.88 -12.85 1.13
C SER A 47 -6.40 -13.22 1.00
N ILE A 48 -5.69 -13.17 2.12
CA ILE A 48 -4.27 -13.54 2.18
C ILE A 48 -4.20 -15.06 2.35
N PRO A 49 -3.57 -15.79 1.41
CA PRO A 49 -3.34 -17.22 1.58
C PRO A 49 -2.57 -17.50 2.87
N LYS A 50 -3.00 -18.52 3.64
CA LYS A 50 -2.46 -18.79 4.97
C LYS A 50 -0.97 -19.11 4.94
N GLU A 51 -0.53 -19.79 3.89
CA GLU A 51 0.87 -20.10 3.62
C GLU A 51 1.75 -18.84 3.57
N LEU A 52 1.25 -17.73 3.01
CA LEU A 52 1.99 -16.46 2.94
C LEU A 52 2.10 -15.77 4.30
N MET A 53 1.21 -16.07 5.25
CA MET A 53 1.28 -15.50 6.60
C MET A 53 2.45 -16.11 7.40
N THR A 54 2.95 -17.27 6.99
CA THR A 54 4.07 -18.00 7.63
C THR A 54 5.25 -18.26 6.70
N GLY A 55 5.21 -17.70 5.48
CA GLY A 55 6.24 -17.88 4.45
C GLY A 55 7.42 -16.93 4.60
N THR A 56 7.99 -16.52 3.48
CA THR A 56 9.10 -15.55 3.43
C THR A 56 8.61 -14.13 3.12
N SER A 57 9.44 -13.13 3.44
CA SER A 57 9.19 -11.75 3.04
C SER A 57 8.98 -11.63 1.53
N GLU A 58 9.82 -12.28 0.76
CA GLU A 58 9.83 -12.26 -0.69
C GLU A 58 8.49 -12.78 -1.26
N GLU A 59 7.93 -13.84 -0.67
CA GLU A 59 6.62 -14.39 -1.05
C GLU A 59 5.46 -13.44 -0.73
N LEU A 60 5.43 -12.88 0.49
CA LEU A 60 4.35 -11.97 0.90
C LEU A 60 4.38 -10.66 0.10
N PHE A 61 5.55 -10.02 -0.01
CA PHE A 61 5.69 -8.75 -0.73
C PHE A 61 5.53 -8.95 -2.24
N GLY A 62 6.01 -10.07 -2.80
CA GLY A 62 5.75 -10.44 -4.19
C GLY A 62 4.26 -10.64 -4.49
N PHE A 63 3.52 -11.26 -3.57
CA PHE A 63 2.05 -11.35 -3.69
C PHE A 63 1.41 -9.96 -3.72
N MET A 64 1.77 -9.07 -2.79
CA MET A 64 1.20 -7.71 -2.75
C MET A 64 1.51 -6.92 -4.02
N ALA A 65 2.75 -6.95 -4.49
CA ALA A 65 3.17 -6.28 -5.72
C ALA A 65 2.43 -6.81 -6.95
N SER A 66 2.28 -8.15 -7.07
CA SER A 66 1.49 -8.76 -8.14
C SER A 66 0.02 -8.33 -8.10
N LYS A 67 -0.60 -8.24 -6.92
CA LYS A 67 -1.99 -7.79 -6.80
C LYS A 67 -2.16 -6.31 -7.16
N LEU A 68 -1.23 -5.46 -6.74
CA LEU A 68 -1.21 -4.06 -7.16
C LEU A 68 -1.04 -3.94 -8.68
N ALA A 69 -0.09 -4.65 -9.29
CA ALA A 69 0.13 -4.63 -10.73
C ALA A 69 -1.11 -5.06 -11.51
N ASN A 70 -1.78 -6.15 -11.08
CA ASN A 70 -3.03 -6.60 -11.69
C ASN A 70 -4.16 -5.57 -11.53
N PHE A 71 -4.24 -4.90 -10.38
CA PHE A 71 -5.22 -3.85 -10.14
C PHE A 71 -4.99 -2.64 -11.06
N VAL A 72 -3.74 -2.20 -11.22
CA VAL A 72 -3.35 -1.12 -12.14
C VAL A 72 -3.52 -1.53 -13.63
N ALA A 73 -3.40 -2.81 -13.96
CA ALA A 73 -3.65 -3.28 -15.33
C ALA A 73 -5.13 -3.21 -15.73
N LYS A 74 -6.07 -3.19 -14.77
CA LYS A 74 -7.51 -3.04 -15.02
C LYS A 74 -7.92 -1.60 -15.32
N GLU A 75 -6.99 -0.64 -15.27
CA GLU A 75 -7.28 0.76 -15.56
C GLU A 75 -7.68 0.96 -17.01
N LYS A 76 -8.75 1.72 -17.23
CA LYS A 76 -9.15 2.12 -18.58
C LYS A 76 -8.06 3.05 -19.16
N PRO A 77 -7.48 2.72 -20.33
CA PRO A 77 -6.48 3.57 -20.97
C PRO A 77 -6.99 5.02 -21.09
N GLY A 78 -6.15 5.99 -20.74
CA GLY A 78 -6.46 7.41 -20.86
C GLY A 78 -7.32 8.03 -19.75
N ARG A 79 -7.90 7.24 -18.81
CA ARG A 79 -8.67 7.81 -17.69
C ARG A 79 -7.78 8.57 -16.70
N PHE A 80 -6.56 8.06 -16.47
CA PHE A 80 -5.61 8.61 -15.51
C PHE A 80 -4.21 8.72 -16.12
N PRO A 81 -3.97 9.66 -17.06
CA PRO A 81 -2.67 9.79 -17.70
C PRO A 81 -1.58 10.02 -16.65
N LEU A 82 -0.51 9.24 -16.73
CA LEU A 82 0.68 9.47 -15.91
C LEU A 82 1.57 10.44 -16.67
N GLU A 83 1.83 11.60 -16.07
CA GLU A 83 2.75 12.58 -16.66
C GLU A 83 4.14 11.96 -16.83
N GLN A 84 4.81 12.29 -17.93
CA GLN A 84 6.13 11.77 -18.23
C GLN A 84 7.11 12.12 -17.10
N GLY A 85 7.77 11.09 -16.55
CA GLY A 85 8.71 11.25 -15.43
C GLY A 85 8.07 11.23 -14.03
N LYS A 86 6.73 11.20 -13.92
CA LYS A 86 6.05 10.97 -12.63
C LYS A 86 5.82 9.48 -12.39
N LYS A 87 5.87 9.08 -11.12
CA LYS A 87 5.45 7.75 -10.65
C LYS A 87 4.09 7.88 -9.95
N ARG A 88 3.32 6.80 -9.92
CA ARG A 88 2.12 6.73 -9.07
C ARG A 88 2.56 6.78 -7.61
N GLU A 89 1.82 7.53 -6.79
CA GLU A 89 2.07 7.64 -5.36
C GLU A 89 1.25 6.60 -4.61
N ILE A 90 1.89 5.92 -3.66
CA ILE A 90 1.31 4.81 -2.89
C ILE A 90 1.42 5.12 -1.41
N GLY A 91 0.29 5.11 -0.70
CA GLY A 91 0.25 4.99 0.75
C GLY A 91 0.22 3.52 1.15
N PHE A 92 1.02 3.13 2.14
CA PHE A 92 1.03 1.76 2.64
C PHE A 92 0.61 1.71 4.12
N THR A 93 -0.65 1.35 4.34
CA THR A 93 -1.19 1.04 5.66
C THR A 93 -0.72 -0.35 6.08
N PHE A 94 0.36 -0.39 6.84
CA PHE A 94 0.94 -1.62 7.36
C PHE A 94 0.55 -1.80 8.84
N SER A 95 -0.52 -2.56 9.10
CA SER A 95 -1.16 -2.66 10.41
C SER A 95 -0.43 -3.62 11.37
N PHE A 96 0.88 -3.39 11.57
CA PHE A 96 1.75 -4.13 12.49
C PHE A 96 2.68 -3.16 13.24
N PRO A 97 3.23 -3.56 14.39
CA PRO A 97 4.20 -2.73 15.12
C PRO A 97 5.45 -2.44 14.27
N VAL A 98 5.66 -1.16 13.94
CA VAL A 98 6.81 -0.66 13.17
C VAL A 98 7.50 0.44 13.94
N ASN A 99 8.84 0.40 13.96
CA ASN A 99 9.65 1.53 14.39
C ASN A 99 9.81 2.48 13.21
N GLN A 100 8.89 3.44 13.08
CA GLN A 100 8.85 4.37 11.96
C GLN A 100 9.94 5.43 12.11
N THR A 101 10.83 5.54 11.12
CA THR A 101 11.97 6.48 11.09
C THR A 101 11.72 7.68 10.18
N SER A 102 10.84 7.55 9.19
CA SER A 102 10.38 8.64 8.31
C SER A 102 8.94 8.41 7.85
N ILE A 103 8.39 9.25 6.96
CA ILE A 103 7.05 8.98 6.38
C ILE A 103 7.05 7.74 5.47
N ASN A 104 8.20 7.39 4.89
CA ASN A 104 8.38 6.36 3.87
C ASN A 104 9.44 5.32 4.28
N SER A 105 9.66 5.12 5.58
CA SER A 105 10.62 4.16 6.12
C SER A 105 10.21 3.75 7.55
N GLY A 106 10.40 2.48 7.85
CA GLY A 106 10.17 1.91 9.16
C GLY A 106 10.51 0.42 9.19
N THR A 107 11.15 -0.02 10.28
CA THR A 107 11.52 -1.41 10.48
C THR A 107 10.45 -2.14 11.28
N LEU A 108 10.06 -3.33 10.85
CA LEU A 108 9.14 -4.19 11.63
C LEU A 108 9.75 -4.49 13.01
N ILE A 109 8.99 -4.25 14.08
CA ILE A 109 9.41 -4.61 15.44
C ILE A 109 9.12 -6.08 15.71
N LYS A 110 7.88 -6.50 15.42
CA LYS A 110 7.45 -7.90 15.52
C LYS A 110 6.19 -8.14 14.72
N TRP A 111 6.04 -9.35 14.21
CA TRP A 111 4.75 -9.79 13.72
C TRP A 111 3.75 -9.97 14.86
N THR A 112 2.48 -9.73 14.55
CA THR A 112 1.33 -9.93 15.44
C THR A 112 0.22 -10.63 14.66
N LYS A 113 -0.90 -10.95 15.32
CA LYS A 113 -1.99 -11.74 14.72
C LYS A 113 -1.44 -13.13 14.36
N ASP A 114 -1.77 -13.67 13.20
CA ASP A 114 -1.30 -14.98 12.74
C ASP A 114 -0.06 -14.91 11.83
N PHE A 115 0.55 -13.72 11.66
CA PHE A 115 1.75 -13.58 10.84
C PHE A 115 3.00 -14.07 11.58
N ARG A 116 3.83 -14.84 10.88
CA ARG A 116 5.18 -15.27 11.25
C ARG A 116 6.09 -15.34 10.02
N VAL A 117 6.09 -14.26 9.24
CA VAL A 117 6.87 -14.20 7.99
C VAL A 117 8.36 -14.07 8.29
N SER A 118 9.14 -14.97 7.72
CA SER A 118 10.60 -14.99 7.86
C SER A 118 11.27 -13.94 6.99
N GLY A 119 12.51 -13.55 7.32
CA GLY A 119 13.29 -12.63 6.48
C GLY A 119 12.97 -11.14 6.68
N MET A 120 12.20 -10.74 7.69
CA MET A 120 11.90 -9.32 7.99
C MET A 120 12.72 -8.71 9.14
N GLU A 121 13.51 -9.50 9.86
CA GLU A 121 14.29 -8.99 10.99
C GLU A 121 15.29 -7.93 10.53
N GLY A 122 15.22 -6.73 11.13
CA GLY A 122 16.06 -5.59 10.77
C GLY A 122 15.77 -4.97 9.40
N LYS A 123 14.79 -5.48 8.63
CA LYS A 123 14.44 -4.94 7.32
C LYS A 123 13.42 -3.81 7.42
N ASP A 124 13.54 -2.87 6.49
CA ASP A 124 12.58 -1.80 6.28
C ASP A 124 11.39 -2.31 5.43
N VAL A 125 10.18 -2.09 5.92
CA VAL A 125 8.93 -2.57 5.29
C VAL A 125 8.70 -1.94 3.91
N VAL A 126 9.04 -0.65 3.77
CA VAL A 126 8.88 0.09 2.51
C VAL A 126 9.95 -0.35 1.51
N ALA A 127 11.16 -0.65 1.96
CA ALA A 127 12.21 -1.22 1.12
C ALA A 127 11.80 -2.59 0.55
N CYS A 128 11.26 -3.48 1.37
CA CYS A 128 10.77 -4.79 0.92
C CYS A 128 9.65 -4.68 -0.12
N LEU A 129 8.73 -3.72 0.07
CA LEU A 129 7.68 -3.47 -0.92
C LEU A 129 8.27 -2.92 -2.23
N ASN A 130 9.21 -1.97 -2.16
CA ASN A 130 9.85 -1.39 -3.34
C ASN A 130 10.69 -2.41 -4.13
N GLU A 131 11.34 -3.36 -3.45
CA GLU A 131 12.10 -4.43 -4.10
C GLU A 131 11.20 -5.40 -4.86
N ALA A 132 9.97 -5.60 -4.40
CA ALA A 132 8.99 -6.48 -5.04
C ALA A 132 8.24 -5.85 -6.22
N MET A 133 8.29 -4.52 -6.39
CA MET A 133 7.60 -3.76 -7.46
C MET A 133 8.46 -3.55 -8.70
#